data_AF-A0A383R8G5-F1
#
_entry.id   AF-A0A383R8G5-F1
#
_cell.length_a   1.000
_cell.length_b   1.000
_cell.length_c   1.000
_cell.angle_alpha   90.00
_cell.angle_beta   90.00
_cell.angle_gamma   90.00
#
_symmetry.space_group_name_H-M   'P 1'
#
loop_
_entity.id
_entity.type
_entity.pdbx_description
1 polymer ?
#
loop_
_entity_poly.entity_id
_entity_poly.type
_entity_poly.pdbx_seq_one_letter_code
_entity_poly.pdbx_strand_id
1 'polypeptide(L)'
;MPVGFRRRTASNQNVFVAPDRATAVSLALNAGFGALGNVTIVGQIPVWPKLNRYINDNFLAGEPEYIWDSSISDGQSRGFAVVCESFQSTNAIQLLTSLTVFTDNAHEAAIEIYDTGFPIPTLVDSISPYPFPLTDGNMDPVTGYTEVQPYNWQTIRYFSGFSSTLAINTSYRLVVSFRAVNYNVIPPFAANPAGLAFVLDSYFIA
;
A
#
# COMPACT_ATOMS: atom_id res chain seq x y z
N MET A 1 15.56 -24.96 0.07
CA MET A 1 16.24 -23.78 -0.50
C MET A 1 15.97 -22.58 0.40
N PRO A 2 16.92 -21.68 0.65
CA PRO A 2 16.66 -20.52 1.49
C PRO A 2 15.65 -19.59 0.80
N VAL A 3 14.53 -19.30 1.47
CA VAL A 3 13.54 -18.32 1.02
C VAL A 3 13.94 -16.96 1.58
N GLY A 4 14.22 -16.00 0.71
CA GLY A 4 14.45 -14.62 1.15
C GLY A 4 13.14 -14.02 1.66
N PHE A 5 13.16 -13.34 2.80
CA PHE A 5 11.97 -12.68 3.37
C PHE A 5 12.18 -11.17 3.47
N ARG A 6 11.15 -10.39 3.11
CA ARG A 6 11.09 -8.95 3.29
C ARG A 6 9.70 -8.52 3.74
N ARG A 7 9.64 -7.64 4.74
CA ARG A 7 8.43 -6.98 5.22
C ARG A 7 8.51 -5.48 4.98
N ARG A 8 7.44 -4.91 4.44
CA ARG A 8 7.21 -3.47 4.38
C ARG A 8 5.94 -3.14 5.16
N THR A 9 5.98 -2.08 5.96
CA THR A 9 4.81 -1.55 6.66
C THR A 9 4.56 -0.11 6.23
N ALA A 10 3.32 0.34 6.37
CA ALA A 10 2.99 1.75 6.24
C ALA A 10 3.82 2.56 7.24
N SER A 11 4.46 3.62 6.75
CA SER A 11 5.16 4.60 7.56
C SER A 11 5.35 5.91 6.78
N ASN A 12 5.78 6.97 7.46
CA ASN A 12 6.21 8.20 6.77
C ASN A 12 7.55 8.07 6.03
N GLN A 13 8.18 6.91 6.11
CA GLN A 13 9.40 6.60 5.40
C GLN A 13 9.05 5.81 4.14
N ASN A 14 9.43 6.33 2.98
CA ASN A 14 9.34 5.62 1.69
C ASN A 14 7.94 5.45 1.09
N VAL A 15 6.88 5.95 1.72
CA VAL A 15 5.55 6.01 1.10
C VAL A 15 5.34 7.37 0.45
N PHE A 16 4.89 7.34 -0.80
CA PHE A 16 4.58 8.52 -1.59
C PHE A 16 3.06 8.69 -1.70
N VAL A 17 2.56 9.90 -1.42
CA VAL A 17 1.17 10.31 -1.66
C VAL A 17 1.10 11.30 -2.82
N ALA A 18 0.07 11.16 -3.64
CA ALA A 18 -0.22 12.02 -4.78
C ALA A 18 -1.74 12.12 -5.03
N PRO A 19 -2.19 12.98 -5.95
CA PRO A 19 -3.61 13.08 -6.31
C PRO A 19 -4.22 11.76 -6.82
N ASP A 20 -3.42 10.88 -7.42
CA ASP A 20 -3.86 9.60 -7.97
C ASP A 20 -2.77 8.51 -7.82
N ARG A 21 -3.18 7.24 -7.97
CA ARG A 21 -2.31 6.05 -7.78
C ARG A 21 -1.16 6.02 -8.78
N ALA A 22 -1.40 6.38 -10.05
CA ALA A 22 -0.37 6.32 -11.09
C ALA A 22 0.75 7.34 -10.84
N THR A 23 0.38 8.55 -10.42
CA THR A 23 1.32 9.60 -10.03
C THR A 23 2.13 9.17 -8.80
N ALA A 24 1.48 8.57 -7.78
CA ALA A 24 2.18 8.07 -6.60
C ALA A 24 3.19 6.95 -6.95
N VAL A 25 2.79 6.01 -7.81
CA VAL A 25 3.67 4.93 -8.32
C VAL A 25 4.87 5.51 -9.07
N SER A 26 4.64 6.49 -9.95
CA SER A 26 5.71 7.17 -10.68
C SER A 26 6.71 7.85 -9.73
N LEU A 27 6.22 8.55 -8.69
CA LEU A 27 7.09 9.16 -7.67
C LEU A 27 7.91 8.10 -6.92
N ALA A 28 7.27 7.01 -6.47
CA ALA A 28 7.95 5.92 -5.76
C ALA A 28 9.01 5.23 -6.63
N LEU A 29 8.70 4.98 -7.90
CA LEU A 29 9.64 4.40 -8.86
C LEU A 29 10.78 5.35 -9.23
N ASN A 30 10.56 6.67 -9.32
CA ASN A 30 11.64 7.60 -9.60
C ASN A 30 12.57 7.78 -8.39
N ALA A 31 12.01 7.80 -7.18
CA ALA A 31 12.77 7.96 -5.95
C ALA A 31 13.54 6.67 -5.58
N GLY A 32 12.95 5.50 -5.83
CA GLY A 32 13.54 4.20 -5.54
C GLY A 32 13.35 3.72 -4.09
N PHE A 33 13.92 2.57 -3.80
CA PHE A 33 13.85 1.96 -2.47
C PHE A 33 14.66 2.77 -1.44
N GLY A 34 14.04 3.07 -0.29
CA GLY A 34 14.71 3.77 0.81
C GLY A 34 14.68 5.30 0.73
N ALA A 35 14.01 5.88 -0.28
CA ALA A 35 13.85 7.32 -0.40
C ALA A 35 12.84 7.88 0.61
N LEU A 36 13.04 9.11 1.08
CA LEU A 36 12.07 9.76 1.97
C LEU A 36 10.73 9.97 1.27
N GLY A 37 9.67 9.54 1.93
CA GLY A 37 8.30 9.72 1.47
C GLY A 37 7.78 11.14 1.71
N ASN A 38 6.54 11.38 1.32
CA ASN A 38 5.84 12.66 1.55
C ASN A 38 4.48 12.48 2.24
N VAL A 39 4.18 11.30 2.78
CA VAL A 39 2.99 11.09 3.61
C VAL A 39 3.18 11.67 5.01
N THR A 40 2.06 12.00 5.65
CA THR A 40 2.01 12.43 7.05
C THR A 40 1.46 11.31 7.92
N ILE A 41 2.05 11.12 9.10
CA ILE A 41 1.50 10.21 10.11
C ILE A 41 0.24 10.85 10.67
N VAL A 42 -0.87 10.12 10.64
CA VAL A 42 -2.11 10.54 11.27
C VAL A 42 -2.29 9.81 12.60
N GLY A 43 -2.86 10.51 13.59
CA GLY A 43 -3.15 9.90 14.89
C GLY A 43 -4.16 8.77 14.73
N GLN A 44 -3.92 7.63 15.38
CA GLN A 44 -4.88 6.54 15.41
C GLN A 44 -6.17 7.00 16.11
N ILE A 45 -7.32 6.75 15.47
CA ILE A 45 -8.63 6.94 16.08
C ILE A 45 -8.96 5.71 16.93
N PRO A 46 -9.55 5.86 18.14
CA PRO A 46 -9.77 4.74 19.07
C PRO A 46 -10.52 3.52 18.51
N VAL A 47 -11.34 3.70 17.47
CA VAL A 47 -12.10 2.60 16.84
C VAL A 47 -11.31 1.87 15.74
N TRP A 48 -10.16 2.40 15.30
CA TRP A 48 -9.34 1.78 14.28
C TRP A 48 -8.51 0.61 14.82
N PRO A 49 -8.31 -0.46 14.04
CA PRO A 49 -7.62 -1.66 14.50
C PRO A 49 -6.10 -1.44 14.65
N LYS A 50 -5.53 -1.77 15.82
CA LYS A 50 -4.08 -1.64 16.03
C LYS A 50 -3.33 -2.96 15.79
N LEU A 51 -2.31 -2.94 14.94
CA LEU A 51 -1.33 -4.04 14.85
C LEU A 51 -0.12 -3.71 15.71
N ASN A 52 -0.08 -4.30 16.91
CA ASN A 52 1.06 -4.17 17.82
C ASN A 52 2.00 -5.35 17.68
N ARG A 53 3.29 -5.13 17.93
CA ARG A 53 4.23 -6.23 18.11
C ARG A 53 4.02 -6.92 19.45
N TYR A 54 4.41 -8.18 19.52
CA TYR A 54 4.61 -8.84 20.80
C TYR A 54 5.75 -8.17 21.55
N ILE A 55 5.67 -8.12 22.88
CA ILE A 55 6.64 -7.43 23.74
C ILE A 55 8.08 -7.94 23.57
N ASN A 56 8.24 -9.17 23.10
CA ASN A 56 9.52 -9.85 22.86
C ASN A 56 9.88 -10.00 21.37
N ASP A 57 9.16 -9.34 20.46
CA ASP A 57 9.48 -9.36 19.02
C ASP A 57 10.47 -8.25 18.64
N ASN A 58 11.75 -8.65 18.53
CA ASN A 58 12.87 -7.77 18.20
C ASN A 58 13.33 -7.88 16.73
N PHE A 59 12.64 -8.67 15.89
CA PHE A 59 13.22 -9.13 14.62
C PHE A 59 12.60 -8.49 13.37
N LEU A 60 11.41 -7.88 13.48
CA LEU A 60 10.65 -7.39 12.33
C LEU A 60 10.56 -5.86 12.24
N ALA A 61 10.14 -5.39 11.05
CA ALA A 61 9.91 -3.99 10.71
C ALA A 61 8.92 -3.29 11.67
N GLY A 62 8.85 -1.95 11.56
CA GLY A 62 7.89 -1.03 12.22
C GLY A 62 6.51 -1.63 12.55
N GLU A 63 5.90 -1.23 13.65
CA GLU A 63 4.43 -1.30 13.70
C GLU A 63 3.89 -0.45 12.53
N PRO A 64 2.85 -0.89 11.81
CA PRO A 64 2.31 -0.09 10.72
C PRO A 64 1.71 1.19 11.29
N GLU A 65 2.13 2.33 10.74
CA GLU A 65 1.60 3.63 11.08
C GLU A 65 0.39 3.94 10.20
N TYR A 66 -0.54 4.73 10.72
CA TYR A 66 -1.58 5.31 9.90
C TYR A 66 -1.01 6.49 9.15
N ILE A 67 -1.15 6.48 7.83
CA ILE A 67 -0.62 7.50 6.93
C ILE A 67 -1.72 8.13 6.10
N TRP A 68 -1.54 9.41 5.77
CA TRP A 68 -2.38 10.12 4.82
C TRP A 68 -1.60 11.24 4.12
N ASP A 69 -2.30 12.05 3.32
CA ASP A 69 -1.80 13.35 2.87
C ASP A 69 -1.68 14.34 4.05
N SER A 70 -0.77 15.29 3.93
CA SER A 70 -0.56 16.44 4.82
C SER A 70 -1.83 17.26 5.06
N SER A 71 -2.80 17.18 4.15
CA SER A 71 -4.12 17.78 4.28
C SER A 71 -5.21 16.70 4.19
N ILE A 72 -6.05 16.63 5.22
CA ILE A 72 -7.25 15.79 5.25
C ILE A 72 -8.43 16.69 4.88
N SER A 73 -9.21 16.28 3.89
CA SER A 73 -10.47 16.95 3.54
C SER A 73 -11.57 15.92 3.28
N ASP A 74 -12.81 16.34 3.48
CA ASP A 74 -13.98 15.53 3.14
C ASP A 74 -14.07 15.33 1.64
N GLY A 75 -14.56 14.16 1.22
CA GLY A 75 -14.76 13.86 -0.21
C GLY A 75 -13.46 13.76 -1.01
N GLN A 76 -12.35 13.44 -0.34
CA GLN A 76 -11.01 13.39 -0.93
C GLN A 76 -10.66 11.96 -1.39
N SER A 77 -9.96 11.85 -2.51
CA SER A 77 -9.23 10.63 -2.87
C SER A 77 -7.74 10.92 -3.02
N ARG A 78 -6.90 9.96 -2.65
CA ARG A 78 -5.45 10.06 -2.72
C ARG A 78 -4.84 8.74 -3.18
N GLY A 79 -3.80 8.85 -4.01
CA GLY A 79 -2.96 7.73 -4.39
C GLY A 79 -1.79 7.58 -3.44
N PHE A 80 -1.43 6.34 -3.11
CA PHE A 80 -0.30 5.99 -2.29
C PHE A 80 0.55 4.93 -2.98
N ALA A 81 1.88 4.99 -2.85
CA ALA A 81 2.75 3.93 -3.35
C ALA A 81 4.06 3.84 -2.58
N VAL A 82 4.61 2.63 -2.51
CA VAL A 82 5.95 2.38 -1.95
C VAL A 82 6.65 1.30 -2.76
N VAL A 83 7.96 1.48 -2.97
CA VAL A 83 8.83 0.38 -3.41
C VAL A 83 9.10 -0.52 -2.21
N CYS A 84 8.53 -1.71 -2.21
CA CYS A 84 8.68 -2.71 -1.15
C CYS A 84 10.09 -3.31 -1.12
N GLU A 85 10.67 -3.59 -2.28
CA GLU A 85 12.02 -4.12 -2.44
C GLU A 85 12.56 -3.75 -3.84
N SER A 86 13.87 -3.49 -3.92
CA SER A 86 14.63 -3.49 -5.19
C SER A 86 15.53 -4.70 -5.20
N PHE A 87 15.47 -5.52 -6.25
CA PHE A 87 16.24 -6.77 -6.30
C PHE A 87 16.67 -7.13 -7.71
N GLN A 88 17.73 -7.94 -7.81
CA GLN A 88 18.16 -8.60 -9.03
C GLN A 88 18.51 -10.03 -8.65
N SER A 89 18.11 -11.00 -9.47
CA SER A 89 18.37 -12.41 -9.20
C SER A 89 19.20 -13.02 -10.32
N THR A 90 20.17 -13.86 -9.96
CA THR A 90 20.94 -14.69 -10.91
C THR A 90 20.23 -16.00 -11.26
N ASN A 91 19.16 -16.33 -10.52
CA ASN A 91 18.30 -17.50 -10.75
C ASN A 91 16.88 -17.06 -11.10
N ALA A 92 16.12 -17.91 -11.80
CA ALA A 92 14.70 -17.68 -12.00
C ALA A 92 14.01 -17.69 -10.62
N ILE A 93 13.21 -16.67 -10.34
CA ILE A 93 12.55 -16.54 -9.03
C ILE A 93 11.07 -16.26 -9.21
N GLN A 94 10.30 -16.68 -8.22
CA GLN A 94 8.92 -16.32 -8.03
C GLN A 94 8.77 -15.60 -6.68
N LEU A 95 7.88 -14.63 -6.61
CA LEU A 95 7.51 -13.97 -5.37
C LEU A 95 6.18 -14.50 -4.88
N LEU A 96 6.11 -14.94 -3.63
CA LEU A 96 4.84 -15.02 -2.89
C LEU A 96 4.72 -13.73 -2.08
N THR A 97 3.60 -13.03 -2.23
CA THR A 97 3.31 -11.84 -1.44
C THR A 97 2.05 -12.02 -0.61
N SER A 98 2.03 -11.41 0.57
CA SER A 98 0.87 -11.32 1.45
C SER A 98 0.69 -9.87 1.88
N LEU A 99 -0.47 -9.30 1.58
CA LEU A 99 -0.86 -7.95 1.94
C LEU A 99 -1.96 -8.00 2.98
N THR A 100 -1.81 -7.18 4.02
CA THR A 100 -2.86 -6.84 4.98
C THR A 100 -3.02 -5.34 4.96
N VAL A 101 -4.24 -4.85 4.80
CA VAL A 101 -4.52 -3.42 4.65
C VAL A 101 -5.76 -3.01 5.44
N PHE A 102 -5.65 -1.85 6.08
CA PHE A 102 -6.74 -1.10 6.66
C PHE A 102 -6.82 0.25 5.94
N THR A 103 -8.04 0.73 5.71
CA THR A 103 -8.29 2.11 5.28
C THR A 103 -9.54 2.60 5.96
N ASP A 104 -9.62 3.89 6.25
CA ASP A 104 -10.79 4.45 6.91
C ASP A 104 -12.06 4.13 6.11
N ASN A 105 -12.19 4.50 4.83
CA ASN A 105 -13.46 4.24 4.11
C ASN A 105 -13.34 3.18 3.02
N ALA A 106 -12.78 3.58 1.88
CA ALA A 106 -12.66 2.73 0.71
C ALA A 106 -11.26 2.80 0.16
N HIS A 107 -10.83 1.70 -0.46
CA HIS A 107 -9.57 1.66 -1.16
C HIS A 107 -9.57 0.68 -2.33
N GLU A 108 -8.68 0.97 -3.25
CA GLU A 108 -8.16 0.01 -4.22
C GLU A 108 -6.70 -0.29 -3.87
N ALA A 109 -6.25 -1.52 -4.10
CA ALA A 109 -4.86 -1.92 -3.92
C ALA A 109 -4.32 -2.72 -5.12
N ALA A 110 -3.05 -2.49 -5.45
CA ALA A 110 -2.32 -3.26 -6.46
C ALA A 110 -0.92 -3.62 -5.97
N ILE A 111 -0.47 -4.83 -6.32
CA ILE A 111 0.89 -5.33 -6.07
C ILE A 111 1.50 -5.66 -7.42
N GLU A 112 2.48 -4.86 -7.83
CA GLU A 112 2.98 -4.81 -9.21
C GLU A 112 4.51 -4.91 -9.21
N ILE A 113 5.07 -5.57 -10.23
CA ILE A 113 6.51 -5.74 -10.40
C ILE A 113 6.94 -4.96 -11.64
N TYR A 114 7.94 -4.10 -11.47
CA TYR A 114 8.51 -3.29 -12.54
C TYR A 114 9.92 -3.73 -12.86
N ASP A 115 10.24 -3.88 -14.14
CA ASP A 115 11.61 -3.94 -14.63
C ASP A 115 12.19 -2.52 -14.66
N THR A 116 13.31 -2.33 -13.99
CA THR A 116 14.04 -1.07 -13.86
C THR A 116 15.43 -1.11 -14.48
N GLY A 117 15.71 -2.09 -15.34
CA GLY A 117 16.93 -2.17 -16.14
C GLY A 117 17.01 -1.13 -17.25
N PHE A 118 15.88 -0.48 -17.58
CA PHE A 118 15.77 0.58 -18.58
C PHE A 118 15.53 1.95 -17.94
N PRO A 119 15.78 3.06 -18.67
CA PRO A 119 15.58 4.41 -18.15
C PRO A 119 14.16 4.71 -17.66
N ILE A 120 13.17 4.02 -18.22
CA ILE A 120 11.76 4.11 -17.83
C ILE A 120 11.36 2.75 -17.26
N PRO A 121 10.95 2.67 -15.98
CA PRO A 121 10.41 1.45 -15.40
C PRO A 121 9.22 0.92 -16.19
N THR A 122 9.20 -0.39 -16.46
CA THR A 122 8.10 -1.03 -17.21
C THR A 122 7.42 -2.09 -16.34
N LEU A 123 6.08 -2.09 -16.34
CA LEU A 123 5.31 -3.12 -15.65
C LEU A 123 5.54 -4.46 -16.37
N VAL A 124 6.06 -5.44 -15.65
CA VAL A 124 6.30 -6.79 -16.20
C VAL A 124 5.36 -7.83 -15.64
N ASP A 125 4.79 -7.58 -14.46
CA ASP A 125 3.88 -8.50 -13.81
C ASP A 125 2.98 -7.80 -12.78
N SER A 126 1.82 -8.37 -12.52
CA SER A 126 0.90 -7.95 -11.45
C SER A 126 0.51 -9.17 -10.62
N ILE A 127 0.83 -9.13 -9.33
CA ILE A 127 0.50 -10.20 -8.38
C ILE A 127 -0.96 -10.09 -7.94
N SER A 128 -1.46 -8.86 -7.81
CA SER A 128 -2.89 -8.58 -7.69
C SER A 128 -3.61 -8.81 -9.03
N PRO A 129 -4.95 -8.95 -9.05
CA PRO A 129 -5.70 -8.94 -10.30
C PRO A 129 -5.34 -7.73 -11.18
N TYR A 130 -5.30 -7.95 -12.50
CA TYR A 130 -5.02 -6.94 -13.52
C TYR A 130 -5.99 -7.14 -14.70
N PRO A 131 -6.52 -6.07 -15.31
CA PRO A 131 -6.22 -4.65 -15.10
C PRO A 131 -6.95 -4.00 -13.92
N PHE A 132 -7.76 -4.77 -13.19
CA PHE A 132 -8.60 -4.25 -12.10
C PHE A 132 -7.95 -4.50 -10.74
N PRO A 133 -7.69 -3.46 -9.93
CA PRO A 133 -7.09 -3.63 -8.61
C PRO A 133 -8.02 -4.39 -7.66
N LEU A 134 -7.48 -4.83 -6.53
CA LEU A 134 -8.28 -5.28 -5.39
C LEU A 134 -9.12 -4.10 -4.90
N THR A 135 -10.39 -4.30 -4.57
CA THR A 135 -11.30 -3.21 -4.18
C THR A 135 -11.98 -3.51 -2.85
N ASP A 136 -12.13 -2.47 -2.05
CA ASP A 136 -12.93 -2.48 -0.84
C ASP A 136 -13.70 -1.17 -0.69
N GLY A 137 -15.03 -1.25 -0.58
CA GLY A 137 -15.90 -0.08 -0.55
C GLY A 137 -16.13 0.57 -1.92
N ASN A 138 -16.84 1.69 -1.93
CA ASN A 138 -17.14 2.47 -3.12
C ASN A 138 -16.05 3.54 -3.32
N MET A 139 -15.49 3.66 -4.51
CA MET A 139 -14.42 4.63 -4.79
C MET A 139 -14.92 6.05 -5.10
N ASP A 140 -16.24 6.28 -5.06
CA ASP A 140 -16.85 7.61 -5.15
C ASP A 140 -16.90 8.30 -3.76
N PRO A 141 -16.17 9.41 -3.54
CA PRO A 141 -16.16 10.11 -2.27
C PRO A 141 -17.54 10.65 -1.82
N VAL A 142 -18.48 10.84 -2.76
CA VAL A 142 -19.84 11.31 -2.48
C VAL A 142 -20.68 10.25 -1.76
N THR A 143 -20.28 8.99 -1.81
CA THR A 143 -20.99 7.85 -1.20
C THR A 143 -21.25 8.04 0.30
N GLY A 144 -20.38 8.73 1.02
CA GLY A 144 -20.58 8.99 2.45
C GLY A 144 -21.82 9.81 2.80
N TYR A 145 -22.47 10.47 1.84
CA TYR A 145 -23.78 11.08 2.09
C TYR A 145 -24.92 10.05 2.21
N THR A 146 -24.68 8.83 1.75
CA THR A 146 -25.68 7.75 1.69
C THR A 146 -25.34 6.56 2.57
N GLU A 147 -24.09 6.46 3.05
CA GLU A 147 -23.68 5.42 4.00
C GLU A 147 -23.95 5.81 5.46
N VAL A 148 -23.95 4.82 6.35
CA VAL A 148 -24.10 5.01 7.81
C VAL A 148 -22.76 4.77 8.49
N GLN A 149 -22.34 5.69 9.35
CA GLN A 149 -21.13 5.55 10.15
C GLN A 149 -21.29 4.46 11.23
N PRO A 150 -20.24 3.69 11.57
CA PRO A 150 -18.86 3.79 11.07
C PRO A 150 -18.66 3.18 9.67
N TYR A 151 -18.01 3.90 8.75
CA TYR A 151 -17.80 3.48 7.36
C TYR A 151 -16.65 2.48 7.25
N ASN A 152 -16.88 1.16 7.18
CA ASN A 152 -15.80 0.15 7.04
C ASN A 152 -14.63 0.20 8.08
N TRP A 153 -14.66 1.10 9.07
CA TRP A 153 -13.60 1.48 10.04
C TRP A 153 -13.02 0.35 10.91
N GLN A 154 -13.54 -0.88 10.77
CA GLN A 154 -13.18 -2.02 11.62
C GLN A 154 -12.67 -3.23 10.85
N THR A 155 -12.71 -3.19 9.51
CA THR A 155 -12.43 -4.40 8.73
C THR A 155 -11.07 -4.27 8.05
N ILE A 156 -10.18 -5.20 8.38
CA ILE A 156 -8.89 -5.36 7.71
C ILE A 156 -9.08 -6.28 6.51
N ARG A 157 -8.62 -5.87 5.32
CA ARG A 157 -8.54 -6.75 4.15
C ARG A 157 -7.20 -7.45 4.09
N TYR A 158 -7.22 -8.64 3.53
CA TYR A 158 -6.01 -9.41 3.29
C TYR A 158 -6.04 -10.01 1.87
N PHE A 159 -4.87 -10.17 1.29
CA PHE A 159 -4.67 -10.78 -0.01
C PHE A 159 -3.33 -11.50 -0.03
N SER A 160 -3.24 -12.59 -0.80
CA SER A 160 -1.96 -13.21 -1.11
C SER A 160 -1.96 -13.73 -2.53
N GLY A 161 -0.80 -13.71 -3.17
CA GLY A 161 -0.65 -14.14 -4.55
C GLY A 161 0.80 -14.41 -4.92
N PHE A 162 0.96 -15.15 -6.01
CA PHE A 162 2.26 -15.43 -6.61
C PHE A 162 2.47 -14.55 -7.83
N SER A 163 3.71 -14.09 -8.04
CA SER A 163 4.13 -13.58 -9.34
C SER A 163 4.22 -14.71 -10.37
N SER A 164 4.32 -14.35 -11.64
CA SER A 164 4.96 -15.19 -12.66
C SER A 164 6.44 -15.42 -12.34
N THR A 165 7.07 -16.35 -13.05
CA THR A 165 8.52 -16.55 -12.97
C THR A 165 9.25 -15.37 -13.61
N LEU A 166 10.07 -14.68 -12.82
CA LEU A 166 10.85 -13.53 -13.26
C LEU A 166 12.14 -13.97 -13.94
N ALA A 167 12.58 -13.18 -14.94
CA ALA A 167 13.78 -13.46 -15.71
C ALA A 167 15.05 -13.24 -14.88
N ILE A 168 16.12 -13.96 -15.23
CA ILE A 168 17.43 -13.83 -14.61
C ILE A 168 18.12 -12.55 -15.05
N ASN A 169 18.98 -12.01 -14.19
CA ASN A 169 19.82 -10.84 -14.42
C ASN A 169 19.06 -9.54 -14.75
N THR A 170 17.75 -9.49 -14.54
CA THR A 170 16.96 -8.26 -14.65
C THR A 170 16.80 -7.59 -13.28
N SER A 171 16.91 -6.27 -13.24
CA SER A 171 16.66 -5.48 -12.04
C SER A 171 15.17 -5.19 -11.91
N TYR A 172 14.59 -5.59 -10.79
CA TYR A 172 13.17 -5.44 -10.52
C TYR A 172 12.90 -4.57 -9.30
N ARG A 173 11.71 -3.99 -9.27
CA ARG A 173 11.12 -3.37 -8.09
C ARG A 173 9.73 -3.91 -7.85
N LEU A 174 9.49 -4.38 -6.62
CA LEU A 174 8.16 -4.72 -6.13
C LEU A 174 7.52 -3.44 -5.58
N VAL A 175 6.34 -3.09 -6.08
CA VAL A 175 5.59 -1.91 -5.64
C VAL A 175 4.24 -2.35 -5.12
N VAL A 176 3.85 -1.84 -3.95
CA VAL A 176 2.45 -1.82 -3.54
C VAL A 176 1.92 -0.41 -3.67
N SER A 177 0.72 -0.28 -4.22
CA SER A 177 0.07 1.00 -4.42
C SER A 177 -1.40 0.93 -4.08
N PHE A 178 -1.94 2.08 -3.68
CA PHE A 178 -3.32 2.23 -3.26
C PHE A 178 -3.94 3.46 -3.91
N ARG A 179 -5.24 3.42 -4.11
CA ARG A 179 -6.07 4.62 -4.14
C ARG A 179 -6.98 4.52 -2.93
N ALA A 180 -6.95 5.48 -2.03
CA ALA A 180 -7.82 5.51 -0.88
C ALA A 180 -8.80 6.69 -0.97
N VAL A 181 -9.92 6.57 -0.26
CA VAL A 181 -10.98 7.57 -0.23
C VAL A 181 -11.28 7.94 1.22
N ASN A 182 -11.40 9.24 1.45
CA ASN A 182 -12.05 9.84 2.60
C ASN A 182 -13.40 10.40 2.12
N TYR A 183 -14.49 9.77 2.55
CA TYR A 183 -15.84 10.11 2.11
C TYR A 183 -16.28 11.48 2.61
N ASN A 184 -17.39 11.98 2.07
CA ASN A 184 -18.12 13.07 2.71
C ASN A 184 -18.81 12.59 4.00
N VAL A 185 -18.96 13.50 4.96
CA VAL A 185 -19.54 13.22 6.28
C VAL A 185 -20.86 13.99 6.49
N ILE A 186 -21.81 13.35 7.18
CA ILE A 186 -23.06 13.96 7.66
C ILE A 186 -23.14 13.85 9.20
N PRO A 187 -23.48 14.93 9.94
CA PRO A 187 -23.68 16.29 9.44
C PRO A 187 -22.37 16.89 8.92
N PRO A 188 -22.41 17.86 7.99
CA PRO A 188 -21.22 18.59 7.56
C PRO A 188 -20.44 19.11 8.78
N PHE A 189 -19.11 19.07 8.71
CA PHE A 189 -18.19 19.47 9.78
C PHE A 189 -18.08 18.52 10.98
N ALA A 190 -18.71 17.34 10.96
CA ALA A 190 -18.35 16.31 11.93
C ALA A 190 -16.93 15.77 11.66
N ALA A 191 -16.31 15.17 12.68
CA ALA A 191 -14.95 14.66 12.58
C ALA A 191 -14.87 13.56 11.51
N ASN A 192 -13.97 13.74 10.53
CA ASN A 192 -13.80 12.84 9.41
C ASN A 192 -12.32 12.47 9.27
N PRO A 193 -11.85 11.49 10.04
CA PRO A 193 -10.47 11.07 9.99
C PRO A 193 -10.20 10.35 8.68
N ALA A 194 -8.96 10.40 8.19
CA ALA A 194 -8.55 9.60 7.04
C ALA A 194 -7.25 8.90 7.38
N GLY A 195 -7.16 7.62 7.06
CA GLY A 195 -5.99 6.81 7.36
C GLY A 195 -5.90 5.59 6.47
N LEU A 196 -4.68 5.29 6.04
CA LEU A 196 -4.30 4.05 5.39
C LEU A 196 -3.20 3.41 6.25
N ALA A 197 -3.29 2.11 6.49
CA ALA A 197 -2.24 1.34 7.13
C ALA A 197 -2.12 -0.02 6.44
N PHE A 198 -0.90 -0.51 6.22
CA PHE A 198 -0.70 -1.79 5.58
C PHE A 198 0.56 -2.50 6.07
N VAL A 199 0.58 -3.81 5.86
CA VAL A 199 1.75 -4.69 5.99
C VAL A 199 1.81 -5.52 4.73
N LEU A 200 2.95 -5.52 4.05
CA LEU A 200 3.24 -6.41 2.94
C LEU A 200 4.44 -7.28 3.27
N ASP A 201 4.23 -8.58 3.22
CA ASP A 201 5.27 -9.60 3.29
C ASP A 201 5.55 -10.13 1.89
N SER A 202 6.83 -10.35 1.59
CA SER A 202 7.29 -10.93 0.33
C SER A 202 8.33 -12.01 0.58
N TYR A 203 8.15 -13.13 -0.11
CA TYR A 203 8.95 -14.34 -0.01
C TYR A 203 9.54 -14.66 -1.39
N PHE A 204 10.87 -14.72 -1.46
CA PHE A 204 11.63 -14.98 -2.67
C PHE A 204 11.89 -16.47 -2.79
N ILE A 205 11.26 -17.10 -3.77
CA ILE A 205 11.29 -18.55 -4.00
C ILE A 205 12.12 -18.79 -5.26
N ALA A 206 13.21 -19.53 -5.11
CA ALA A 206 14.13 -19.95 -6.18
C ALA A 206 14.06 -21.47 -6.38
#